data_AF-A0A942ENF6-F1
#
_entry.id   AF-A0A942ENF6-F1
#
_cell.length_a   1.000
_cell.length_b   1.000
_cell.length_c   1.000
_cell.angle_alpha   90.00
_cell.angle_beta   90.00
_cell.angle_gamma   90.00
#
_symmetry.space_group_name_H-M   'P 1'
#
loop_
_entity.id
_entity.type
_entity.pdbx_description
1 polymer ?
#
loop_
_entity_poly.entity_id
_entity_poly.type
_entity_poly.pdbx_seq_one_letter_code
_entity_poly.pdbx_strand_id
1 'polypeptide(L)'
;MSGESIIRSIALMHDRSNGLGGGFAAYGIYPEFRDCFALHLFFDGQGARKDTEEYFSRYFVTEMSGPIPTRKNAFIKNAPLIWRYFVRPKPEFLSAGEKSANDFMVERVMEINGMAGGAHVFSSGKNMGAFKGVGYAEDIGDFYRLDEYRGHIWTAHGRFPTNTPGWWGGAHPFTLLDWSVVHNGEISSYDANRRFLEMYDYQCTLQTDTEVIAYIFDLLVRRHGLSVDIAAAVVAPPFWSEIDRMPPDKKEMYRAARIVYSSLLINGPFSIILGSSRGILALNDRIKLRPLTAAEKGDFLYVASEESAIREICPQPDRVWMPRGGELVWGLLAGSALADSGACPEEINGTA
;
A
#
# COMPACT_ATOMS: atom_id res chain seq x y z
N MET A 1 -11.14 5.25 -14.38
CA MET A 1 -11.47 6.51 -13.69
C MET A 1 -10.25 7.43 -13.68
N SER A 2 -10.42 8.76 -13.82
CA SER A 2 -9.32 9.73 -13.65
C SER A 2 -8.94 9.88 -12.16
N GLY A 3 -7.70 10.28 -11.86
CA GLY A 3 -7.27 10.62 -10.50
C GLY A 3 -7.93 11.88 -9.92
N GLU A 4 -8.62 12.69 -10.74
CA GLU A 4 -9.30 13.90 -10.28
C GLU A 4 -10.33 13.62 -9.18
N SER A 5 -11.09 12.52 -9.30
CA SER A 5 -12.10 12.17 -8.30
C SER A 5 -11.45 11.91 -6.93
N ILE A 6 -10.38 11.11 -6.86
CA ILE A 6 -9.73 10.82 -5.58
C ILE A 6 -9.06 12.07 -4.98
N ILE A 7 -8.56 13.00 -5.82
CA ILE A 7 -8.05 14.30 -5.37
C ILE A 7 -9.15 15.10 -4.68
N ARG A 8 -10.33 15.22 -5.31
CA ARG A 8 -11.48 15.93 -4.71
C ARG A 8 -11.92 15.31 -3.39
N SER A 9 -11.95 13.98 -3.33
CA SER A 9 -12.31 13.25 -2.11
C SER A 9 -11.33 13.51 -0.97
N ILE A 10 -10.01 13.42 -1.22
CA ILE A 10 -9.01 13.62 -0.15
C ILE A 10 -8.87 15.08 0.27
N ALA A 11 -9.19 16.04 -0.60
CA ALA A 11 -9.20 17.47 -0.26
C ALA A 11 -10.16 17.81 0.89
N LEU A 12 -11.27 17.07 1.04
CA LEU A 12 -12.17 17.24 2.20
C LEU A 12 -11.52 16.83 3.53
N MET A 13 -10.42 16.08 3.49
CA MET A 13 -9.66 15.66 4.67
C MET A 13 -8.48 16.60 4.97
N HIS A 14 -8.43 17.79 4.36
CA HIS A 14 -7.36 18.79 4.56
C HIS A 14 -7.02 19.00 6.05
N ASP A 15 -8.04 19.32 6.85
CA ASP A 15 -7.93 19.62 8.29
C ASP A 15 -7.51 18.41 9.16
N ARG A 16 -7.48 17.20 8.58
CA ARG A 16 -6.99 15.99 9.23
C ARG A 16 -5.51 15.72 8.96
N SER A 17 -4.87 16.59 8.19
CA SER A 17 -3.46 16.55 7.87
C SER A 17 -2.80 17.89 8.23
N ASN A 18 -1.48 18.00 8.01
CA ASN A 18 -0.74 19.24 8.31
C ASN A 18 0.26 19.61 7.21
N GLY A 19 0.08 19.06 6.01
CA GLY A 19 0.95 19.32 4.86
C GLY A 19 2.35 18.69 4.94
N LEU A 20 2.64 17.83 5.93
CA LEU A 20 3.94 17.16 6.06
C LEU A 20 4.01 15.81 5.33
N GLY A 21 2.95 15.43 4.63
CA GLY A 21 2.93 14.23 3.80
C GLY A 21 1.59 14.04 3.11
N GLY A 22 1.61 13.88 1.80
CA GLY A 22 0.45 13.58 0.99
C GLY A 22 0.82 12.59 -0.10
N GLY A 23 -0.14 11.78 -0.53
CA GLY A 23 0.10 10.90 -1.66
C GLY A 23 -1.05 9.99 -2.04
N PHE A 24 -0.82 9.26 -3.13
CA PHE A 24 -1.75 8.40 -3.81
C PHE A 24 -1.05 7.12 -4.27
N ALA A 25 -1.80 6.03 -4.42
CA ALA A 25 -1.40 4.90 -5.21
C ALA A 25 -2.53 4.54 -6.18
N ALA A 26 -2.15 4.06 -7.36
CA ALA A 26 -3.12 3.75 -8.40
C ALA A 26 -2.71 2.51 -9.19
N TYR A 27 -3.72 1.75 -9.62
CA TYR A 27 -3.57 0.54 -10.43
C TYR A 27 -4.24 0.71 -11.79
N GLY A 28 -3.66 0.06 -12.80
CA GLY A 28 -4.07 0.19 -14.20
C GLY A 28 -3.52 1.41 -14.92
N ILE A 29 -2.52 2.07 -14.34
CA ILE A 29 -2.04 3.37 -14.81
C ILE A 29 -0.91 3.29 -15.85
N TYR A 30 -0.36 2.10 -16.09
CA TYR A 30 0.71 1.86 -17.06
C TYR A 30 0.39 0.68 -17.98
N PRO A 31 -0.74 0.72 -18.73
CA PRO A 31 -1.20 -0.41 -19.52
C PRO A 31 -0.20 -0.83 -20.61
N GLU A 32 0.57 0.10 -21.17
CA GLU A 32 1.59 -0.16 -22.19
C GLU A 32 2.79 -0.93 -21.63
N PHE A 33 3.04 -0.84 -20.33
CA PHE A 33 4.15 -1.47 -19.63
C PHE A 33 3.68 -2.46 -18.56
N ARG A 34 2.48 -3.04 -18.71
CA ARG A 34 1.81 -3.87 -17.69
C ARG A 34 2.65 -5.05 -17.18
N ASP A 35 3.54 -5.57 -18.01
CA ASP A 35 4.37 -6.74 -17.69
C ASP A 35 5.73 -6.37 -17.06
N CYS A 36 6.05 -5.08 -17.00
CA CYS A 36 7.27 -4.52 -16.41
C CYS A 36 7.03 -4.11 -14.96
N PHE A 37 8.06 -4.20 -14.13
CA PHE A 37 8.05 -3.54 -12.83
C PHE A 37 8.26 -2.05 -13.05
N ALA A 38 7.33 -1.23 -12.54
CA ALA A 38 7.39 0.21 -12.55
C ALA A 38 8.07 0.67 -11.25
N LEU A 39 9.38 0.90 -11.32
CA LEU A 39 10.13 1.47 -10.22
C LEU A 39 9.97 2.98 -10.23
N HIS A 40 9.42 3.57 -9.17
CA HIS A 40 9.47 5.02 -8.96
C HIS A 40 10.55 5.34 -7.93
N LEU A 41 11.43 6.28 -8.26
CA LEU A 41 12.57 6.64 -7.43
C LEU A 41 12.63 8.14 -7.14
N PHE A 42 13.05 8.45 -5.91
CA PHE A 42 13.62 9.74 -5.57
C PHE A 42 15.14 9.65 -5.65
N PHE A 43 15.76 10.71 -6.16
CA PHE A 43 17.20 10.89 -6.13
C PHE A 43 17.56 12.24 -5.51
N ASP A 44 18.60 12.24 -4.68
CA ASP A 44 19.19 13.44 -4.08
C ASP A 44 19.86 14.34 -5.14
N GLY A 45 20.27 13.74 -6.27
CA GLY A 45 20.87 14.47 -7.38
C GLY A 45 21.18 13.61 -8.59
N GLN A 46 21.75 14.23 -9.62
CA GLN A 46 22.10 13.56 -10.87
C GLN A 46 23.19 12.50 -10.73
N GLY A 47 24.07 12.61 -9.72
CA GLY A 47 25.08 11.59 -9.40
C GLY A 47 24.43 10.28 -8.97
N ALA A 48 23.61 10.32 -7.91
CA ALA A 48 22.83 9.18 -7.43
C ALA A 48 22.02 8.49 -8.53
N ARG A 49 21.42 9.28 -9.44
CA ARG A 49 20.71 8.74 -10.60
C ARG A 49 21.62 7.95 -11.53
N LYS A 50 22.78 8.50 -11.90
CA LYS A 50 23.73 7.82 -12.80
C LYS A 50 24.26 6.53 -12.19
N ASP A 51 24.62 6.56 -10.91
CA ASP A 51 25.13 5.38 -10.20
C ASP A 51 24.05 4.28 -10.14
N THR A 52 22.79 4.68 -9.93
CA THR A 52 21.64 3.75 -9.96
C THR A 52 21.36 3.23 -11.36
N GLU A 53 21.53 4.03 -12.41
CA GLU A 53 21.39 3.60 -13.80
C GLU A 53 22.49 2.60 -14.21
N GLU A 54 23.72 2.77 -13.71
CA GLU A 54 24.79 1.78 -13.85
C GLU A 54 24.44 0.48 -13.14
N TYR A 55 23.94 0.55 -11.90
CA TYR A 55 23.41 -0.60 -11.18
C TYR A 55 22.27 -1.28 -11.97
N PHE A 56 21.32 -0.52 -12.53
CA PHE A 56 20.22 -1.08 -13.33
C PHE A 56 20.72 -1.77 -14.58
N SER A 57 21.73 -1.21 -15.26
CA SER A 57 22.33 -1.82 -16.46
C SER A 57 22.92 -3.20 -16.20
N ARG A 58 23.30 -3.50 -14.95
CA ARG A 58 23.81 -4.82 -14.55
C ARG A 58 22.68 -5.83 -14.41
N TYR A 59 21.60 -5.47 -13.71
CA TYR A 59 20.57 -6.42 -13.25
C TYR A 59 19.29 -6.45 -14.08
N PHE A 60 19.01 -5.41 -14.85
CA PHE A 60 17.73 -5.22 -15.52
C PHE A 60 17.87 -4.98 -17.03
N VAL A 61 16.83 -5.37 -17.76
CA VAL A 61 16.48 -4.79 -19.06
C VAL A 61 15.54 -3.63 -18.79
N THR A 62 15.93 -2.41 -19.20
CA THR A 62 15.11 -1.20 -19.06
C THR A 62 14.36 -0.95 -20.36
N GLU A 63 13.04 -1.13 -20.35
CA GLU A 63 12.17 -0.90 -21.50
C GLU A 63 11.92 0.59 -21.72
N MET A 64 11.77 1.34 -20.63
CA MET A 64 11.62 2.80 -20.65
C MET A 64 12.10 3.40 -19.33
N SER A 65 12.68 4.59 -19.40
CA SER A 65 12.91 5.43 -18.23
C SER A 65 12.65 6.89 -18.55
N GLY A 66 12.31 7.66 -17.53
CA GLY A 66 12.07 9.09 -17.68
C GLY A 66 11.61 9.76 -16.40
N PRO A 67 11.60 11.09 -16.37
CA PRO A 67 11.02 11.82 -15.26
C PRO A 67 9.55 11.44 -15.12
N ILE A 68 9.07 11.36 -13.87
CA ILE A 68 7.62 11.34 -13.65
C ILE A 68 7.08 12.71 -14.06
N PRO A 69 6.04 12.79 -14.92
CA PRO A 69 5.46 14.07 -15.31
C PRO A 69 4.97 14.85 -14.10
N THR A 70 5.41 16.11 -13.98
CA THR A 70 4.98 17.01 -12.91
C THR A 70 4.55 18.37 -13.45
N ARG A 71 3.77 19.10 -12.67
CA ARG A 71 3.36 20.49 -12.92
C ARG A 71 3.99 21.40 -11.86
N LYS A 72 4.31 22.64 -12.22
CA LYS A 72 4.72 23.63 -11.22
C LYS A 72 3.54 23.89 -10.27
N ASN A 73 3.77 23.71 -8.98
CA ASN A 73 2.79 23.97 -7.93
C ASN A 73 3.41 24.93 -6.90
N ALA A 74 2.64 25.92 -6.44
CA ALA A 74 3.14 26.96 -5.55
C ALA A 74 3.40 26.48 -4.12
N PHE A 75 2.79 25.37 -3.70
CA PHE A 75 2.85 24.82 -2.35
C PHE A 75 3.90 23.70 -2.23
N ILE A 76 4.20 23.00 -3.32
CA ILE A 76 5.23 21.98 -3.35
C ILE A 76 6.63 22.62 -3.50
N LYS A 77 7.47 22.43 -2.49
CA LYS A 77 8.85 22.97 -2.43
C LYS A 77 9.87 21.84 -2.34
N ASN A 78 11.06 22.10 -2.88
CA ASN A 78 12.22 21.22 -2.76
C ASN A 78 11.94 19.76 -3.15
N ALA A 79 11.20 19.56 -4.25
CA ALA A 79 11.00 18.21 -4.78
C ALA A 79 12.34 17.58 -5.17
N PRO A 80 12.61 16.33 -4.78
CA PRO A 80 13.80 15.62 -5.22
C PRO A 80 13.74 15.38 -6.74
N LEU A 81 14.80 14.80 -7.31
CA LEU A 81 14.74 14.33 -8.68
C LEU A 81 13.85 13.07 -8.72
N ILE A 82 12.70 13.14 -9.38
CA ILE A 82 11.71 12.06 -9.41
C ILE A 82 11.74 11.38 -10.78
N TRP A 83 11.99 10.08 -10.78
CA TRP A 83 12.12 9.29 -12.01
C TRP A 83 11.33 8.00 -11.92
N ARG A 84 10.95 7.47 -13.07
CA ARG A 84 10.41 6.13 -13.19
C ARG A 84 11.18 5.30 -14.19
N TYR A 85 11.26 4.01 -13.91
CA TYR A 85 11.88 3.00 -14.77
C TYR A 85 10.94 1.82 -14.91
N PHE A 86 10.74 1.38 -16.15
CA PHE A 86 10.00 0.17 -16.48
C PHE A 86 11.00 -0.91 -16.79
N VAL A 87 11.16 -1.86 -15.87
CA VAL A 87 12.27 -2.82 -15.90
C VAL A 87 11.78 -4.26 -15.83
N ARG A 88 12.61 -5.15 -16.36
CA ARG A 88 12.51 -6.60 -16.20
C ARG A 88 13.85 -7.13 -15.68
N PRO A 89 13.87 -8.04 -14.68
CA PRO A 89 15.10 -8.73 -14.31
C PRO A 89 15.69 -9.43 -15.54
N LYS A 90 17.01 -9.32 -15.73
CA LYS A 90 17.63 -10.03 -16.85
C LYS A 90 17.53 -11.55 -16.64
N PRO A 91 17.33 -12.34 -17.71
CA PRO A 91 17.11 -13.78 -17.59
C PRO A 91 18.20 -14.52 -16.83
N GLU A 92 19.47 -14.10 -16.92
CA GLU A 92 20.59 -14.74 -16.24
C GLU A 92 20.48 -14.73 -14.71
N PHE A 93 19.72 -13.79 -14.13
CA PHE A 93 19.46 -13.73 -12.68
C PHE A 93 18.21 -14.53 -12.26
N LEU A 94 17.43 -15.03 -13.21
CA LEU A 94 16.23 -15.84 -12.96
C LEU A 94 16.43 -17.32 -13.37
N SER A 95 17.33 -17.58 -14.32
CA SER A 95 17.50 -18.89 -14.97
C SER A 95 18.08 -19.99 -14.07
N ALA A 96 18.65 -19.63 -12.93
CA ALA A 96 19.16 -20.62 -11.96
C ALA A 96 18.03 -21.33 -11.18
N GLY A 97 16.76 -20.98 -11.37
CA GLY A 97 15.60 -21.66 -10.78
C GLY A 97 15.43 -21.47 -9.27
N GLU A 98 16.38 -20.84 -8.59
CA GLU A 98 16.36 -20.63 -7.14
C GLU A 98 15.48 -19.46 -6.69
N LYS A 99 15.20 -18.48 -7.57
CA LYS A 99 14.56 -17.22 -7.18
C LYS A 99 13.49 -16.75 -8.15
N SER A 100 12.30 -16.44 -7.63
CA SER A 100 11.23 -15.84 -8.42
C SER A 100 11.59 -14.40 -8.83
N ALA A 101 11.02 -13.90 -9.93
CA ALA A 101 11.21 -12.51 -10.34
C ALA A 101 10.80 -11.52 -9.23
N ASN A 102 9.75 -11.84 -8.47
CA ASN A 102 9.30 -11.02 -7.35
C ASN A 102 10.31 -11.03 -6.20
N ASP A 103 10.84 -12.19 -5.80
CA ASP A 103 11.87 -12.27 -4.77
C ASP A 103 13.13 -11.50 -5.17
N PHE A 104 13.52 -11.62 -6.45
CA PHE A 104 14.64 -10.85 -6.98
C PHE A 104 14.36 -9.34 -6.88
N MET A 105 13.16 -8.89 -7.27
CA MET A 105 12.80 -7.47 -7.17
C MET A 105 12.80 -6.97 -5.72
N VAL A 106 12.26 -7.71 -4.75
CA VAL A 106 12.29 -7.29 -3.34
C VAL A 106 13.73 -7.13 -2.87
N GLU A 107 14.61 -8.10 -3.14
CA GLU A 107 16.02 -8.01 -2.76
C GLU A 107 16.70 -6.75 -3.32
N ARG A 108 16.51 -6.47 -4.61
CA ARG A 108 17.09 -5.29 -5.26
C ARG A 108 16.52 -3.98 -4.70
N VAL A 109 15.22 -3.94 -4.39
CA VAL A 109 14.58 -2.77 -3.75
C VAL A 109 15.14 -2.52 -2.36
N MET A 110 15.27 -3.57 -1.54
CA MET A 110 15.90 -3.45 -0.21
C MET A 110 17.34 -2.97 -0.33
N GLU A 111 18.12 -3.59 -1.23
CA GLU A 111 19.51 -3.23 -1.47
C GLU A 111 19.66 -1.74 -1.86
N ILE A 112 18.90 -1.25 -2.84
CA ILE A 112 18.95 0.16 -3.26
C ILE A 112 18.57 1.09 -2.10
N ASN A 113 17.50 0.77 -1.37
CA ASN A 113 17.03 1.60 -0.26
C ASN A 113 17.96 1.55 0.97
N GLY A 114 18.72 0.48 1.13
CA GLY A 114 19.73 0.32 2.19
C GLY A 114 21.08 0.95 1.86
N MET A 115 21.35 1.28 0.60
CA MET A 115 22.59 1.96 0.18
C MET A 115 22.57 3.43 0.58
N ALA A 116 23.69 3.95 1.08
CA ALA A 116 23.90 5.38 1.29
C ALA A 116 24.20 6.14 -0.03
N GLY A 117 23.47 5.81 -1.10
CA GLY A 117 23.71 6.27 -2.47
C GLY A 117 22.80 7.42 -2.94
N GLY A 118 21.92 7.92 -2.07
CA GLY A 118 20.99 9.02 -2.40
C GLY A 118 19.92 8.64 -3.43
N ALA A 119 19.60 7.35 -3.54
CA ALA A 119 18.54 6.81 -4.37
C ALA A 119 17.52 6.08 -3.48
N HIS A 120 16.23 6.26 -3.77
CA HIS A 120 15.19 5.65 -2.96
C HIS A 120 14.01 5.19 -3.81
N VAL A 121 13.80 3.87 -3.89
CA VAL A 121 12.64 3.24 -4.52
C VAL A 121 11.45 3.33 -3.58
N PHE A 122 10.42 4.06 -4.02
CA PHE A 122 9.18 4.24 -3.27
C PHE A 122 7.95 3.61 -3.93
N SER A 123 8.11 3.04 -5.12
CA SER A 123 7.11 2.23 -5.85
C SER A 123 7.81 1.15 -6.64
N SER A 124 7.28 -0.08 -6.65
CA SER A 124 7.93 -1.21 -7.35
C SER A 124 6.99 -2.25 -7.97
N GLY A 125 5.70 -1.95 -8.10
CA GLY A 125 4.71 -2.87 -8.65
C GLY A 125 4.63 -2.92 -10.16
N LYS A 126 3.75 -3.77 -10.68
CA LYS A 126 3.44 -3.85 -12.11
C LYS A 126 2.11 -3.17 -12.40
N ASN A 127 2.04 -2.42 -13.50
CA ASN A 127 0.84 -1.67 -13.89
C ASN A 127 0.25 -0.80 -12.77
N MET A 128 1.10 -0.33 -11.85
CA MET A 128 0.71 0.46 -10.69
C MET A 128 1.81 1.46 -10.36
N GLY A 129 1.47 2.48 -9.57
CA GLY A 129 2.45 3.43 -9.07
C GLY A 129 1.98 4.16 -7.82
N ALA A 130 2.92 4.47 -6.93
CA ALA A 130 2.73 5.45 -5.86
C ALA A 130 3.17 6.84 -6.31
N PHE A 131 2.52 7.87 -5.79
CA PHE A 131 2.80 9.30 -6.00
C PHE A 131 2.72 9.99 -4.66
N LYS A 132 3.85 10.41 -4.09
CA LYS A 132 3.90 10.91 -2.72
C LYS A 132 4.94 12.00 -2.55
N GLY A 133 4.80 12.79 -1.48
CA GLY A 133 5.72 13.86 -1.17
C GLY A 133 5.32 14.67 0.06
N VAL A 134 6.09 15.72 0.34
CA VAL A 134 5.79 16.68 1.40
C VAL A 134 4.86 17.76 0.85
N GLY A 135 3.63 17.78 1.33
CA GLY A 135 2.56 18.70 0.94
C GLY A 135 1.19 18.17 1.37
N TYR A 136 0.14 18.96 1.19
CA TYR A 136 -1.22 18.47 1.28
C TYR A 136 -1.52 17.51 0.12
N ALA A 137 -2.42 16.55 0.32
CA ALA A 137 -2.66 15.49 -0.66
C ALA A 137 -3.18 16.06 -1.99
N GLU A 138 -4.07 17.04 -1.94
CA GLU A 138 -4.60 17.73 -3.12
C GLU A 138 -3.51 18.45 -3.93
N ASP A 139 -2.53 19.09 -3.27
CA ASP A 139 -1.39 19.72 -3.93
C ASP A 139 -0.45 18.70 -4.56
N ILE A 140 -0.23 17.57 -3.88
CA ILE A 140 0.55 16.45 -4.41
C ILE A 140 -0.14 15.86 -5.65
N GLY A 141 -1.46 15.76 -5.64
CA GLY A 141 -2.25 15.28 -6.77
C GLY A 141 -2.12 16.17 -8.01
N ASP A 142 -2.22 17.49 -7.84
CA ASP A 142 -1.98 18.46 -8.92
C ASP A 142 -0.51 18.44 -9.38
N PHE A 143 0.44 18.40 -8.45
CA PHE A 143 1.87 18.35 -8.76
C PHE A 143 2.23 17.16 -9.64
N TYR A 144 1.68 15.96 -9.37
CA TYR A 144 1.90 14.75 -10.17
C TYR A 144 0.95 14.61 -11.37
N ARG A 145 0.09 15.62 -11.63
CA ARG A 145 -0.86 15.63 -12.76
C ARG A 145 -1.78 14.41 -12.78
N LEU A 146 -2.26 13.98 -11.62
CA LEU A 146 -3.04 12.74 -11.51
C LEU A 146 -4.40 12.81 -12.23
N ASP A 147 -4.88 14.02 -12.52
CA ASP A 147 -6.02 14.28 -13.40
C ASP A 147 -5.84 13.67 -14.81
N GLU A 148 -4.59 13.55 -15.28
CA GLU A 148 -4.26 13.01 -16.60
C GLU A 148 -4.11 11.48 -16.62
N TYR A 149 -3.98 10.85 -15.45
CA TYR A 149 -3.87 9.40 -15.34
C TYR A 149 -5.25 8.75 -15.36
N ARG A 150 -5.33 7.52 -15.90
CA ARG A 150 -6.53 6.68 -15.80
C ARG A 150 -6.16 5.37 -15.10
N GLY A 151 -6.90 5.05 -14.05
CA GLY A 151 -6.75 3.81 -13.28
C GLY A 151 -8.10 3.23 -12.87
N HIS A 152 -8.10 2.00 -12.38
CA HIS A 152 -9.30 1.31 -11.88
C HIS A 152 -9.35 1.23 -10.35
N ILE A 153 -8.21 1.35 -9.66
CA ILE A 153 -8.13 1.47 -8.19
C ILE A 153 -7.32 2.71 -7.86
N TRP A 154 -7.78 3.45 -6.86
CA TRP A 154 -7.11 4.62 -6.31
C TRP A 154 -7.15 4.58 -4.78
N THR A 155 -6.02 4.82 -4.14
CA THR A 155 -5.93 5.08 -2.70
C THR A 155 -5.24 6.42 -2.48
N ALA A 156 -5.58 7.11 -1.39
CA ALA A 156 -5.03 8.41 -1.05
C ALA A 156 -4.83 8.56 0.46
N HIS A 157 -3.90 9.41 0.85
CA HIS A 157 -3.62 9.68 2.25
C HIS A 157 -3.04 11.09 2.47
N GLY A 158 -3.59 11.81 3.45
CA GLY A 158 -2.99 12.99 4.07
C GLY A 158 -2.42 12.62 5.44
N ARG A 159 -1.15 12.92 5.67
CA ARG A 159 -0.41 12.51 6.87
C ARG A 159 -0.32 13.66 7.88
N PHE A 160 -0.51 13.31 9.16
CA PHE A 160 -0.22 14.17 10.30
C PHE A 160 0.86 13.49 11.17
N PRO A 161 2.16 13.70 10.91
CA PRO A 161 3.19 13.10 11.73
C PRO A 161 3.25 13.74 13.13
N THR A 162 3.32 12.88 14.15
CA THR A 162 3.53 13.28 15.56
C THR A 162 4.96 13.03 16.03
N ASN A 163 5.65 12.03 15.47
CA ASN A 163 6.92 11.51 16.01
C ASN A 163 8.13 11.57 15.04
N THR A 164 7.95 11.94 13.76
CA THR A 164 9.03 11.94 12.75
C THR A 164 9.00 13.18 11.87
N PRO A 165 10.17 13.74 11.47
CA PRO A 165 10.22 14.83 10.50
C PRO A 165 9.54 14.46 9.18
N GLY A 166 8.83 15.41 8.57
CA GLY A 166 8.26 15.23 7.23
C GLY A 166 9.37 15.17 6.18
N TRP A 167 9.41 14.09 5.41
CA TRP A 167 10.27 13.95 4.24
C TRP A 167 9.55 13.13 3.17
N TRP A 168 10.02 13.25 1.92
CA TRP A 168 9.29 12.74 0.75
C TRP A 168 9.08 11.22 0.78
N GLY A 169 10.10 10.44 1.16
CA GLY A 169 10.00 8.98 1.27
C GLY A 169 9.10 8.50 2.41
N GLY A 170 8.97 9.29 3.48
CA GLY A 170 8.13 9.00 4.65
C GLY A 170 6.63 9.31 4.46
N ALA A 171 6.26 9.93 3.33
CA ALA A 171 4.85 10.12 2.98
C ALA A 171 4.20 8.79 2.58
N HIS A 172 2.90 8.67 2.87
CA HIS A 172 2.08 7.54 2.44
C HIS A 172 1.60 7.78 1.00
N PRO A 173 1.26 6.73 0.23
CA PRO A 173 1.26 5.31 0.57
C PRO A 173 2.67 4.68 0.62
N PHE A 174 2.76 3.52 1.28
CA PHE A 174 3.92 2.63 1.16
C PHE A 174 3.58 1.49 0.22
N THR A 175 4.56 1.03 -0.54
CA THR A 175 4.33 -0.01 -1.54
C THR A 175 5.48 -0.99 -1.58
N LEU A 176 5.18 -2.24 -1.87
CA LEU A 176 6.17 -3.25 -2.24
C LEU A 176 5.54 -4.18 -3.26
N LEU A 177 6.13 -4.24 -4.46
CA LEU A 177 5.56 -4.98 -5.58
C LEU A 177 4.09 -4.59 -5.79
N ASP A 178 3.18 -5.57 -5.79
CA ASP A 178 1.75 -5.36 -6.02
C ASP A 178 1.04 -4.64 -4.86
N TRP A 179 1.63 -4.62 -3.67
CA TRP A 179 0.97 -4.08 -2.48
C TRP A 179 1.14 -2.58 -2.39
N SER A 180 0.04 -1.88 -2.07
CA SER A 180 0.06 -0.51 -1.57
C SER A 180 -0.71 -0.41 -0.26
N VAL A 181 -0.20 0.34 0.71
CA VAL A 181 -0.82 0.52 2.02
C VAL A 181 -0.92 1.99 2.34
N VAL A 182 -2.13 2.42 2.68
CA VAL A 182 -2.37 3.64 3.45
C VAL A 182 -2.86 3.25 4.85
N HIS A 183 -2.38 3.97 5.84
CA HIS A 183 -2.62 3.69 7.25
C HIS A 183 -2.91 4.99 7.98
N ASN A 184 -4.05 5.04 8.66
CA ASN A 184 -4.42 6.10 9.58
C ASN A 184 -4.45 5.52 11.00
N GLY A 185 -3.53 5.97 11.85
CA GLY A 185 -3.31 5.36 13.15
C GLY A 185 -1.91 5.57 13.72
N GLU A 186 -1.64 4.88 14.81
CA GLU A 186 -0.33 4.79 15.44
C GLU A 186 -0.14 3.34 15.94
N ILE A 187 0.93 2.68 15.51
CA ILE A 187 1.16 1.27 15.82
C ILE A 187 2.12 1.17 17.01
N SER A 188 1.59 0.72 18.15
CA SER A 188 2.38 0.53 19.37
C SER A 188 3.28 -0.71 19.34
N SER A 189 3.03 -1.64 18.41
CA SER A 189 3.82 -2.86 18.21
C SER A 189 4.97 -2.73 17.21
N TYR A 190 5.25 -1.52 16.72
CA TYR A 190 6.17 -1.25 15.61
C TYR A 190 7.49 -2.03 15.70
N ASP A 191 8.22 -1.92 16.81
CA ASP A 191 9.53 -2.57 16.95
C ASP A 191 9.47 -4.10 16.96
N ALA A 192 8.39 -4.67 17.50
CA ALA A 192 8.20 -6.12 17.51
C ALA A 192 7.93 -6.62 16.07
N ASN A 193 7.07 -5.89 15.35
CA ASN A 193 6.72 -6.19 13.97
C ASN A 193 7.95 -6.05 13.04
N ARG A 194 8.69 -4.94 13.16
CA ARG A 194 9.93 -4.69 12.39
C ARG A 194 10.97 -5.77 12.61
N ARG A 195 11.30 -6.11 13.87
CA ARG A 195 12.30 -7.14 14.18
C ARG A 195 11.94 -8.50 13.60
N PHE A 196 10.66 -8.86 13.61
CA PHE A 196 10.22 -10.10 12.97
C PHE A 196 10.48 -10.07 11.47
N LEU A 197 10.16 -8.98 10.76
CA LEU A 197 10.42 -8.83 9.33
C LEU A 197 11.92 -8.88 8.99
N GLU A 198 12.76 -8.28 9.82
CA GLU A 198 14.23 -8.28 9.65
C GLU A 198 14.83 -9.70 9.72
N MET A 199 14.18 -10.63 10.42
CA MET A 199 14.58 -12.06 10.39
C MET A 199 14.31 -12.74 9.05
N TYR A 200 13.55 -12.10 8.16
CA TYR A 200 13.23 -12.55 6.81
C TYR A 200 13.82 -11.61 5.74
N ASP A 201 14.94 -10.94 6.04
CA ASP A 201 15.70 -10.11 5.09
C ASP A 201 15.00 -8.84 4.56
N TYR A 202 13.90 -8.41 5.21
CA TYR A 202 13.29 -7.11 4.92
C TYR A 202 14.08 -6.00 5.63
N GLN A 203 14.47 -4.96 4.90
CA GLN A 203 15.15 -3.79 5.45
C GLN A 203 14.14 -2.65 5.64
N CYS A 204 13.74 -2.40 6.89
CA CYS A 204 12.81 -1.31 7.24
C CYS A 204 13.59 -0.02 7.48
N THR A 205 13.80 0.75 6.40
CA THR A 205 14.68 1.94 6.42
C THR A 205 13.92 3.23 6.66
N LEU A 206 12.60 3.21 6.53
CA LEU A 206 11.76 4.42 6.48
C LEU A 206 11.18 4.80 7.84
N GLN A 207 11.47 4.00 8.86
CA GLN A 207 11.14 4.23 10.27
C GLN A 207 9.66 4.57 10.49
N THR A 208 8.79 3.83 9.81
CA THR A 208 7.35 4.07 9.83
C THR A 208 6.56 2.77 9.84
N ASP A 209 5.56 2.77 10.71
CA ASP A 209 4.50 1.77 10.84
C ASP A 209 3.96 1.25 9.50
N THR A 210 3.77 2.13 8.53
CA THR A 210 3.12 1.79 7.26
C THR A 210 4.03 1.01 6.32
N GLU A 211 5.35 1.23 6.36
CA GLU A 211 6.34 0.40 5.66
C GLU A 211 6.26 -1.05 6.16
N VAL A 212 6.25 -1.18 7.49
CA VAL A 212 6.16 -2.48 8.17
C VAL A 212 4.87 -3.22 7.78
N ILE A 213 3.72 -2.54 7.72
CA ILE A 213 2.47 -3.17 7.28
C ILE A 213 2.59 -3.72 5.85
N ALA A 214 3.13 -2.94 4.91
CA ALA A 214 3.27 -3.38 3.52
C ALA A 214 4.15 -4.64 3.42
N TYR A 215 5.23 -4.70 4.20
CA TYR A 215 6.13 -5.86 4.22
C TYR A 215 5.52 -7.06 4.94
N ILE A 216 4.66 -6.88 5.96
CA ILE A 216 3.90 -7.96 6.59
C ILE A 216 3.02 -8.67 5.56
N PHE A 217 2.24 -7.93 4.78
CA PHE A 217 1.38 -8.53 3.77
C PHE A 217 2.18 -9.24 2.67
N ASP A 218 3.31 -8.66 2.25
CA ASP A 218 4.21 -9.33 1.31
C ASP A 218 4.76 -10.65 1.87
N LEU A 219 5.28 -10.65 3.10
CA LEU A 219 5.80 -11.84 3.77
C LEU A 219 4.72 -12.93 3.90
N LEU A 220 3.57 -12.58 4.48
CA LEU A 220 2.51 -13.54 4.78
C LEU A 220 1.91 -14.14 3.49
N VAL A 221 1.64 -13.31 2.49
CA VAL A 221 0.94 -13.77 1.28
C VAL A 221 1.92 -14.37 0.28
N ARG A 222 2.99 -13.65 -0.07
CA ARG A 222 3.87 -14.04 -1.17
C ARG A 222 4.91 -15.09 -0.74
N ARG A 223 5.53 -14.92 0.43
CA ARG A 223 6.59 -15.85 0.90
C ARG A 223 6.04 -17.03 1.69
N HIS A 224 5.04 -16.81 2.54
CA HIS A 224 4.45 -17.87 3.36
C HIS A 224 3.21 -18.51 2.73
N GLY A 225 2.70 -17.96 1.61
CA GLY A 225 1.62 -18.56 0.84
C GLY A 225 0.25 -18.50 1.53
N LEU A 226 0.05 -17.60 2.50
CA LEU A 226 -1.23 -17.44 3.17
C LEU A 226 -2.22 -16.68 2.28
N SER A 227 -3.52 -16.97 2.44
CA SER A 227 -4.56 -16.12 1.85
C SER A 227 -4.56 -14.74 2.52
N VAL A 228 -5.09 -13.74 1.82
CA VAL A 228 -5.14 -12.37 2.34
C VAL A 228 -6.05 -12.28 3.57
N ASP A 229 -7.11 -13.08 3.64
CA ASP A 229 -7.97 -13.19 4.83
C ASP A 229 -7.19 -13.68 6.06
N ILE A 230 -6.33 -14.69 5.88
CA ILE A 230 -5.48 -15.19 6.98
C ILE A 230 -4.43 -14.14 7.34
N ALA A 231 -3.84 -13.45 6.37
CA ALA A 231 -2.90 -12.37 6.64
C ALA A 231 -3.56 -11.22 7.43
N ALA A 232 -4.80 -10.86 7.07
CA ALA A 232 -5.59 -9.88 7.81
C ALA A 232 -5.94 -10.36 9.23
N ALA A 233 -6.27 -11.65 9.39
CA ALA A 233 -6.49 -12.28 10.69
C ALA A 233 -5.23 -12.31 11.58
N VAL A 234 -4.03 -12.39 10.99
CA VAL A 234 -2.75 -12.25 11.70
C VAL A 234 -2.54 -10.81 12.17
N VAL A 235 -2.79 -9.84 11.29
CA VAL A 235 -2.60 -8.41 11.57
C VAL A 235 -3.59 -7.90 12.62
N ALA A 236 -4.88 -8.23 12.48
CA ALA A 236 -5.97 -7.77 13.34
C ALA A 236 -6.80 -8.94 13.92
N PRO A 237 -6.22 -9.83 14.74
CA PRO A 237 -6.97 -10.99 15.23
C PRO A 237 -8.09 -10.61 16.20
N PRO A 238 -9.20 -11.35 16.24
CA PRO A 238 -10.21 -11.25 17.28
C PRO A 238 -9.62 -11.50 18.69
N PHE A 239 -10.36 -11.20 19.75
CA PHE A 239 -9.98 -11.55 21.11
C PHE A 239 -9.97 -13.07 21.32
N TRP A 240 -9.18 -13.55 22.28
CA TRP A 240 -9.13 -14.98 22.62
C TRP A 240 -10.51 -15.52 23.01
N SER A 241 -11.30 -14.74 23.75
CA SER A 241 -12.68 -15.07 24.12
C SER A 241 -13.62 -15.21 22.93
N GLU A 242 -13.39 -14.45 21.84
CA GLU A 242 -14.15 -14.56 20.60
C GLU A 242 -13.74 -15.81 19.82
N ILE A 243 -12.42 -16.03 19.68
CA ILE A 243 -11.86 -17.23 19.05
C ILE A 243 -12.34 -18.48 19.78
N ASP A 244 -12.45 -18.45 21.11
CA ASP A 244 -12.87 -19.60 21.90
C ASP A 244 -14.31 -20.04 21.63
N ARG A 245 -15.14 -19.14 21.11
CA ARG A 245 -16.56 -19.35 20.77
C ARG A 245 -16.78 -19.70 19.29
N MET A 246 -15.72 -19.69 18.48
CA MET A 246 -15.81 -20.05 17.06
C MET A 246 -15.99 -21.56 16.86
N PRO A 247 -16.52 -21.99 15.69
CA PRO A 247 -16.51 -23.39 15.28
C PRO A 247 -15.09 -24.00 15.31
N PRO A 248 -14.94 -25.31 15.56
CA PRO A 248 -13.64 -25.96 15.75
C PRO A 248 -12.57 -25.60 14.72
N ASP A 249 -12.90 -25.68 13.42
CA ASP A 249 -11.95 -25.43 12.34
C ASP A 249 -11.47 -23.97 12.31
N LYS A 250 -12.40 -23.01 12.43
CA LYS A 250 -12.06 -21.58 12.51
C LYS A 250 -11.26 -21.28 13.76
N LYS A 251 -11.66 -21.85 14.91
CA LYS A 251 -10.95 -21.70 16.19
C LYS A 251 -9.51 -22.19 16.06
N GLU A 252 -9.28 -23.37 15.51
CA GLU A 252 -7.94 -23.92 15.31
C GLU A 252 -7.08 -23.02 14.41
N MET A 253 -7.64 -22.58 13.27
CA MET A 253 -6.95 -21.67 12.35
C MET A 253 -6.52 -20.36 13.06
N TYR A 254 -7.44 -19.70 13.79
CA TYR A 254 -7.13 -18.43 14.46
C TYR A 254 -6.12 -18.62 15.60
N ARG A 255 -6.20 -19.73 16.34
CA ARG A 255 -5.22 -20.05 17.38
C ARG A 255 -3.84 -20.27 16.78
N ALA A 256 -3.73 -21.08 15.72
CA ALA A 256 -2.48 -21.33 15.02
C ALA A 256 -1.87 -20.03 14.48
N ALA A 257 -2.65 -19.22 13.76
CA ALA A 257 -2.20 -17.94 13.21
C ALA A 257 -1.67 -17.00 14.30
N ARG A 258 -2.37 -16.84 15.43
CA ARG A 258 -1.93 -15.99 16.54
C ARG A 258 -0.70 -16.49 17.28
N ILE A 259 -0.52 -17.82 17.36
CA ILE A 259 0.65 -18.42 18.02
C ILE A 259 1.88 -18.27 17.12
N VAL A 260 1.76 -18.63 15.85
CA VAL A 260 2.88 -18.63 14.89
C VAL A 260 3.32 -17.21 14.56
N TYR A 261 2.37 -16.29 14.38
CA TYR A 261 2.64 -14.92 13.96
C TYR A 261 2.40 -13.89 15.07
N SER A 262 2.61 -14.28 16.33
CA SER A 262 2.37 -13.41 17.50
C SER A 262 3.07 -12.05 17.38
N SER A 263 4.26 -12.02 16.78
CA SER A 263 5.06 -10.81 16.58
C SER A 263 4.61 -9.94 15.41
N LEU A 264 3.66 -10.39 14.58
CA LEU A 264 3.09 -9.62 13.47
C LEU A 264 1.69 -9.08 13.77
N LEU A 265 1.17 -9.32 14.98
CA LEU A 265 -0.01 -8.64 15.45
C LEU A 265 0.25 -7.14 15.50
N ILE A 266 -0.65 -6.38 14.90
CA ILE A 266 -0.61 -4.92 14.94
C ILE A 266 -1.47 -4.47 16.11
N ASN A 267 -0.84 -3.77 17.04
CA ASN A 267 -1.49 -3.16 18.19
C ASN A 267 -1.45 -1.64 18.09
N GLY A 268 -2.44 -1.00 18.71
CA GLY A 268 -2.65 0.43 18.60
C GLY A 268 -3.85 0.76 17.71
N PRO A 269 -4.30 2.03 17.71
CA PRO A 269 -5.40 2.49 16.88
C PRO A 269 -5.00 2.49 15.41
N PHE A 270 -5.70 1.75 14.55
CA PHE A 270 -5.44 1.81 13.12
C PHE A 270 -6.68 1.56 12.25
N SER A 271 -6.62 2.15 11.06
CA SER A 271 -7.41 1.79 9.89
C SER A 271 -6.45 1.73 8.70
N ILE A 272 -6.53 0.68 7.91
CA ILE A 272 -5.68 0.48 6.75
C ILE A 272 -6.54 0.25 5.50
N ILE A 273 -6.03 0.72 4.36
CA ILE A 273 -6.51 0.31 3.04
C ILE A 273 -5.31 -0.29 2.32
N LEU A 274 -5.43 -1.57 2.00
CA LEU A 274 -4.47 -2.36 1.24
C LEU A 274 -4.96 -2.46 -0.21
N GLY A 275 -4.19 -1.91 -1.14
CA GLY A 275 -4.41 -2.05 -2.58
C GLY A 275 -3.58 -3.19 -3.16
N SER A 276 -4.10 -3.79 -4.22
CA SER A 276 -3.44 -4.78 -5.09
C SER A 276 -3.98 -4.70 -6.51
N SER A 277 -3.31 -5.34 -7.46
CA SER A 277 -3.81 -5.51 -8.83
C SER A 277 -5.15 -6.24 -8.93
N ARG A 278 -5.59 -6.91 -7.85
CA ARG A 278 -6.84 -7.67 -7.77
C ARG A 278 -7.99 -6.89 -7.14
N GLY A 279 -7.71 -5.79 -6.43
CA GLY A 279 -8.71 -5.09 -5.64
C GLY A 279 -8.15 -4.34 -4.44
N ILE A 280 -9.05 -3.83 -3.61
CA ILE A 280 -8.76 -3.22 -2.32
C ILE A 280 -9.34 -4.04 -1.17
N LEU A 281 -8.63 -4.01 -0.06
CA LEU A 281 -9.09 -4.47 1.25
C LEU A 281 -9.00 -3.30 2.23
N ALA A 282 -10.06 -3.06 3.00
CA ALA A 282 -9.98 -2.17 4.15
C ALA A 282 -10.21 -2.94 5.45
N LEU A 283 -9.47 -2.54 6.48
CA LEU A 283 -9.46 -3.21 7.78
C LEU A 283 -9.19 -2.19 8.89
N ASN A 284 -9.91 -2.34 9.99
CA ASN A 284 -9.66 -1.60 11.22
C ASN A 284 -9.05 -2.49 12.30
N ASP A 285 -8.46 -1.84 13.31
CA ASP A 285 -8.12 -2.50 14.55
C ASP A 285 -9.34 -3.18 15.19
N ARG A 286 -9.09 -4.22 15.98
CA ARG A 286 -10.12 -5.11 16.54
C ARG A 286 -11.14 -4.42 17.46
N ILE A 287 -10.86 -3.21 17.93
CA ILE A 287 -11.78 -2.41 18.77
C ILE A 287 -12.24 -1.10 18.11
N LYS A 288 -11.85 -0.87 16.84
CA LYS A 288 -12.27 0.25 16.00
C LYS A 288 -11.96 1.63 16.63
N LEU A 289 -10.70 1.89 16.95
CA LEU A 289 -10.26 3.18 17.49
C LEU A 289 -10.16 4.29 16.42
N ARG A 290 -10.13 3.92 15.14
CA ARG A 290 -10.14 4.87 14.02
C ARG A 290 -11.43 4.73 13.21
N PRO A 291 -11.98 5.84 12.70
CA PRO A 291 -13.18 5.79 11.87
C PRO A 291 -12.85 5.21 10.50
N LEU A 292 -13.75 4.37 9.99
CA LEU A 292 -13.73 3.85 8.63
C LEU A 292 -15.20 3.75 8.18
N THR A 293 -15.48 4.28 7.01
CA THR A 293 -16.79 4.25 6.36
C THR A 293 -16.61 3.61 5.00
N ALA A 294 -17.51 2.70 4.66
CA ALA A 294 -17.58 2.07 3.36
C ALA A 294 -18.92 2.41 2.69
N ALA A 295 -18.90 2.49 1.37
CA ALA A 295 -20.09 2.73 0.57
C ALA A 295 -19.98 2.04 -0.79
N GLU A 296 -21.13 1.71 -1.37
CA GLU A 296 -21.23 1.06 -2.68
C GLU A 296 -22.14 1.88 -3.59
N LYS A 297 -21.78 1.94 -4.88
CA LYS A 297 -22.66 2.42 -5.94
C LYS A 297 -22.38 1.70 -7.26
N GLY A 298 -23.34 0.93 -7.74
CA GLY A 298 -23.12 0.02 -8.87
C GLY A 298 -21.88 -0.86 -8.62
N ASP A 299 -20.93 -0.87 -9.56
CA ASP A 299 -19.70 -1.68 -9.48
C ASP A 299 -18.57 -1.03 -8.65
N PHE A 300 -18.81 0.11 -8.00
CA PHE A 300 -17.79 0.84 -7.25
C PHE A 300 -17.94 0.62 -5.75
N LEU A 301 -16.83 0.24 -5.11
CA LEU A 301 -16.63 0.35 -3.67
C LEU A 301 -15.86 1.63 -3.35
N TYR A 302 -16.32 2.34 -2.32
CA TYR A 302 -15.67 3.51 -1.75
C TYR A 302 -15.35 3.23 -0.29
N VAL A 303 -14.15 3.59 0.15
CA VAL A 303 -13.76 3.52 1.56
C VAL A 303 -13.02 4.79 1.94
N ALA A 304 -13.42 5.40 3.06
CA ALA A 304 -12.79 6.62 3.57
C ALA A 304 -12.87 6.68 5.09
N SER A 305 -12.06 7.56 5.70
CA SER A 305 -12.17 7.85 7.14
C SER A 305 -13.50 8.52 7.50
N GLU A 306 -14.14 9.22 6.55
CA GLU A 306 -15.41 9.93 6.73
C GLU A 306 -16.31 9.79 5.51
N GLU A 307 -17.62 9.77 5.74
CA GLU A 307 -18.65 9.68 4.70
C GLU A 307 -18.65 10.91 3.76
N SER A 308 -18.30 12.09 4.28
CA SER A 308 -18.20 13.34 3.51
C SER A 308 -17.27 13.20 2.30
N ALA A 309 -16.09 12.60 2.50
CA ALA A 309 -15.11 12.33 1.45
C ALA A 309 -15.65 11.41 0.35
N ILE A 310 -16.53 10.46 0.70
CA ILE A 310 -17.20 9.60 -0.27
C ILE A 310 -18.26 10.40 -1.03
N ARG A 311 -19.10 11.15 -0.31
CA ARG A 311 -20.22 11.91 -0.91
C ARG A 311 -19.78 13.01 -1.86
N GLU A 312 -18.57 13.53 -1.69
CA GLU A 312 -17.97 14.48 -2.64
C GLU A 312 -17.87 13.94 -4.07
N ILE A 313 -17.60 12.63 -4.21
CA ILE A 313 -17.44 11.97 -5.51
C ILE A 313 -18.59 11.04 -5.85
N CYS A 314 -19.39 10.65 -4.86
CA CYS A 314 -20.58 9.83 -5.00
C CYS A 314 -21.70 10.38 -4.10
N PRO A 315 -22.45 11.42 -4.52
CA PRO A 315 -23.40 12.12 -3.67
C PRO A 315 -24.53 11.25 -3.10
N GLN A 316 -24.94 10.24 -3.87
CA GLN A 316 -26.02 9.31 -3.53
C GLN A 316 -25.52 7.88 -3.75
N PRO A 317 -24.77 7.30 -2.78
CA PRO A 317 -24.41 5.88 -2.80
C PRO A 317 -25.65 5.01 -2.56
N ASP A 318 -25.63 3.79 -3.09
CA ASP A 318 -26.72 2.81 -2.94
C ASP A 318 -26.74 2.24 -1.51
N ARG A 319 -25.55 2.09 -0.91
CA ARG A 319 -25.35 1.62 0.47
C ARG A 319 -24.22 2.40 1.13
N VAL A 320 -24.37 2.71 2.42
CA VAL A 320 -23.31 3.25 3.29
C VAL A 320 -23.34 2.49 4.60
N TRP A 321 -22.18 2.10 5.12
CA TRP A 321 -22.06 1.47 6.42
C TRP A 321 -20.70 1.77 7.07
N MET A 322 -20.62 1.51 8.37
CA MET A 322 -19.39 1.64 9.14
C MET A 322 -18.95 0.27 9.65
N PRO A 323 -17.94 -0.38 9.03
CA PRO A 323 -17.48 -1.72 9.41
C PRO A 323 -17.14 -1.83 10.90
N ARG A 324 -17.40 -2.97 11.54
CA ARG A 324 -17.04 -3.24 12.94
C ARG A 324 -15.52 -3.37 13.09
N GLY A 325 -15.03 -3.36 14.33
CA GLY A 325 -13.60 -3.61 14.60
C GLY A 325 -13.19 -4.98 14.08
N GLY A 326 -12.08 -5.03 13.33
CA GLY A 326 -11.61 -6.26 12.67
C GLY A 326 -12.46 -6.77 11.50
N GLU A 327 -13.56 -6.09 11.13
CA GLU A 327 -14.37 -6.47 9.97
C GLU A 327 -13.65 -6.07 8.67
N LEU A 328 -13.57 -7.01 7.72
CA LEU A 328 -12.95 -6.79 6.42
C LEU A 328 -13.96 -6.20 5.45
N VAL A 329 -13.52 -5.20 4.67
CA VAL A 329 -14.26 -4.69 3.52
C VAL A 329 -13.50 -5.01 2.25
N TRP A 330 -14.16 -5.73 1.34
CA TRP A 330 -13.58 -6.22 0.10
C TRP A 330 -14.12 -5.49 -1.12
N GLY A 331 -13.23 -5.03 -2.01
CA GLY A 331 -13.56 -4.57 -3.35
C GLY A 331 -12.67 -5.24 -4.38
N LEU A 332 -13.16 -6.29 -5.03
CA LEU A 332 -12.42 -7.05 -6.04
C LEU A 332 -12.74 -6.54 -7.45
N LEU A 333 -11.74 -6.56 -8.33
CA LEU A 333 -11.97 -6.34 -9.76
C LEU A 333 -12.65 -7.56 -10.38
N ALA A 334 -13.52 -7.33 -11.36
CA ALA A 334 -14.22 -8.41 -12.06
C ALA A 334 -13.24 -9.47 -12.59
N GLY A 335 -13.52 -10.75 -12.31
CA GLY A 335 -12.67 -11.87 -12.70
C GLY A 335 -11.41 -12.07 -11.86
N SER A 336 -11.20 -11.27 -10.80
CA SER A 336 -10.12 -11.46 -9.85
C SER A 336 -10.58 -12.27 -8.64
N ALA A 337 -9.76 -13.24 -8.22
CA ALA A 337 -9.86 -13.89 -6.92
C ALA A 337 -8.57 -13.60 -6.13
N LEU A 338 -8.70 -13.23 -4.87
CA LEU A 338 -7.56 -13.21 -3.96
C LEU A 338 -7.35 -14.65 -3.49
N ALA A 339 -6.41 -15.34 -4.15
CA ALA A 339 -5.86 -16.67 -3.79
C ALA A 339 -6.69 -17.45 -2.75
N ASP A 340 -7.55 -18.35 -3.25
CA ASP A 340 -8.41 -19.28 -2.49
C ASP A 340 -8.75 -18.81 -1.08
N SER A 341 -9.65 -17.83 -1.00
CA SER A 341 -10.46 -17.67 0.19
C SER A 341 -11.24 -18.98 0.37
N GLY A 342 -10.83 -19.80 1.33
CA GLY A 342 -11.65 -20.93 1.81
C GLY A 342 -13.00 -20.50 2.39
N ALA A 343 -13.31 -19.20 2.37
CA ALA A 343 -14.62 -18.62 2.59
C ALA A 343 -15.24 -18.22 1.24
N CYS A 344 -16.45 -18.71 1.00
CA CYS A 344 -17.29 -18.26 -0.10
C CYS A 344 -17.57 -16.74 0.08
N PRO A 345 -17.54 -15.91 -0.99
CA PRO A 345 -17.88 -14.49 -0.90
C PRO A 345 -19.26 -14.23 -0.26
N GLU A 346 -20.17 -15.21 -0.33
CA GLU A 346 -21.50 -15.17 0.26
C GLU A 346 -21.52 -15.32 1.80
N GLU A 347 -20.44 -15.78 2.44
CA GLU A 347 -20.40 -16.02 3.90
C GLU A 347 -19.85 -14.85 4.73
N ILE A 348 -19.28 -13.82 4.09
CA ILE A 348 -18.68 -12.67 4.80
C ILE A 348 -19.69 -11.52 4.96
N ASN A 349 -20.72 -11.45 4.11
CA ASN A 349 -21.85 -10.54 4.23
C ASN A 349 -23.07 -11.22 4.88
N GLY A 350 -22.84 -11.84 6.04
CA GLY A 350 -23.90 -12.40 6.88
C GLY A 350 -24.78 -11.32 7.47
N THR A 351 -25.89 -11.07 6.78
CA THR A 351 -27.07 -10.32 7.23
C THR A 351 -27.55 -10.77 8.62
N ALA A 352 -27.64 -9.80 9.52
CA ALA A 352 -28.83 -9.57 10.34
C ALA A 352 -29.04 -8.05 10.43
#